data_AF-A0A7R9W926-F1
#
_entry.id   AF-A0A7R9W926-F1
#
_cell.length_a   1.000
_cell.length_b   1.000
_cell.length_c   1.000
_cell.angle_alpha   90.00
_cell.angle_beta   90.00
_cell.angle_gamma   90.00
#
_symmetry.space_group_name_H-M   'P 1'
#
loop_
_entity.id
_entity.type
_entity.pdbx_description
1 polymer ?
#
loop_
_entity_poly.entity_id
_entity_poly.type
_entity_poly.pdbx_seq_one_letter_code
_entity_poly.pdbx_strand_id
1 'polypeptide(L)'
;KRMHYWFVESEKDPANDPVFLWLNGGPGCSSLDGYLYEQGPFHLNDTGDEITLFYNEYTWAKEVNIMFLESPAGVGFSYSSNPADYFTNDTQTANDNFNALVQFFKGFPEYKNNDFFIAGESYAGVYVPTLAARVLAGNADGQSDLNLKGIMVGNGCTGTEIGVCGGHGTGYLKDSIAGHGLISVDLSKQLDAACGDFSDPSATCQSLLNEMSEEVGNINIYS
;
A
#
# COMPACT_ATOMS: atom_id res chain seq x y z
N LYS A 1 8.78 13.44 13.41
CA LYS A 1 7.58 12.99 12.66
C LYS A 1 6.48 12.58 13.63
N ARG A 2 5.22 12.93 13.33
CA ARG A 2 4.01 12.53 14.05
C ARG A 2 3.14 11.74 13.09
N MET A 3 2.95 10.45 13.36
CA MET A 3 2.21 9.56 12.48
C MET A 3 0.80 9.38 13.02
N HIS A 4 -0.21 9.76 12.24
CA HIS A 4 -1.60 9.53 12.55
C HIS A 4 -1.95 8.06 12.28
N TYR A 5 -2.73 7.47 13.17
CA TYR A 5 -3.28 6.13 13.00
C TYR A 5 -4.75 6.13 13.44
N TRP A 6 -5.54 5.28 12.81
CA TRP A 6 -6.87 4.91 13.29
C TRP A 6 -6.85 3.43 13.65
N PHE A 7 -7.07 3.12 14.92
CA PHE A 7 -7.12 1.74 15.41
C PHE A 7 -8.57 1.31 15.62
N VAL A 8 -8.91 0.13 15.12
CA VAL A 8 -10.22 -0.51 15.24
C VAL A 8 -10.01 -1.84 15.94
N GLU A 9 -10.64 -2.01 17.10
CA GLU A 9 -10.59 -3.27 17.84
C GLU A 9 -11.42 -4.35 17.12
N SER A 10 -11.04 -5.62 17.32
CA SER A 10 -11.82 -6.76 16.85
C SER A 10 -13.22 -6.74 17.49
N GLU A 11 -14.24 -7.04 16.70
CA GLU A 11 -15.62 -7.18 17.15
C GLU A 11 -15.85 -8.50 17.92
N LYS A 12 -14.91 -9.44 17.82
CA LYS A 12 -15.03 -10.79 18.38
C LYS A 12 -14.34 -10.93 19.74
N ASP A 13 -13.01 -10.91 19.77
CA ASP A 13 -12.22 -11.01 21.00
C ASP A 13 -10.96 -10.13 20.90
N PRO A 14 -11.08 -8.80 21.06
CA PRO A 14 -9.98 -7.88 20.81
C PRO A 14 -8.75 -8.14 21.67
N ALA A 15 -8.92 -8.69 22.88
CA ALA A 15 -7.81 -9.03 23.76
C ALA A 15 -6.93 -10.16 23.23
N ASN A 16 -7.49 -11.12 22.48
CA ASN A 16 -6.77 -12.31 22.01
C ASN A 16 -6.60 -12.37 20.49
N ASP A 17 -7.43 -11.64 19.73
CA ASP A 17 -7.39 -11.62 18.28
C ASP A 17 -6.12 -10.91 17.76
N PRO A 18 -5.62 -11.28 16.57
CA PRO A 18 -4.41 -10.69 16.00
C PRO A 18 -4.50 -9.17 15.81
N VAL A 19 -3.34 -8.52 15.78
CA VAL A 19 -3.18 -7.12 15.37
C VAL A 19 -2.64 -7.07 13.95
N PHE A 20 -3.37 -6.40 13.07
CA PHE A 20 -2.97 -6.12 11.70
C PHE A 20 -2.60 -4.64 11.57
N LEU A 21 -1.41 -4.36 11.05
CA LEU A 21 -1.12 -3.07 10.44
C LEU A 21 -1.63 -3.09 8.99
N TRP A 22 -2.37 -2.06 8.57
CA TRP A 22 -2.73 -1.82 7.17
C TRP A 22 -2.04 -0.56 6.62
N LEU A 23 -1.51 -0.69 5.40
CA LEU A 23 -0.85 0.38 4.65
C LEU A 23 -1.38 0.45 3.21
N ASN A 24 -1.99 1.58 2.82
CA ASN A 24 -2.21 1.88 1.40
C ASN A 24 -0.91 2.37 0.73
N GLY A 25 -0.88 2.35 -0.61
CA GLY A 25 0.30 2.63 -1.42
C GLY A 25 0.49 4.09 -1.86
N GLY A 26 0.47 4.33 -3.17
CA GLY A 26 0.70 5.63 -3.80
C GLY A 26 1.99 5.66 -4.62
N PRO A 27 3.18 5.98 -4.05
CA PRO A 27 3.46 6.48 -2.70
C PRO A 27 2.67 7.71 -2.27
N GLY A 28 2.28 7.79 -1.00
CA GLY A 28 1.68 8.99 -0.41
C GLY A 28 0.16 8.99 -0.32
N CYS A 29 -0.50 7.88 -0.63
CA CYS A 29 -1.93 7.70 -0.40
C CYS A 29 -2.20 7.42 1.09
N SER A 30 -3.31 7.90 1.61
CA SER A 30 -3.71 7.69 3.00
C SER A 30 -4.22 6.28 3.23
N SER A 31 -3.84 5.67 4.35
CA SER A 31 -4.41 4.39 4.79
C SER A 31 -5.85 4.49 5.31
N LEU A 32 -6.40 5.70 5.41
CA LEU A 32 -7.83 5.89 5.65
C LEU A 32 -8.67 5.59 4.41
N ASP A 33 -8.05 5.45 3.24
CA ASP A 33 -8.69 4.84 2.08
C ASP A 33 -9.14 3.41 2.42
N GLY A 34 -8.23 2.58 2.94
CA GLY A 34 -8.57 1.24 3.41
C GLY A 34 -9.56 1.19 4.56
N TYR A 35 -9.61 2.25 5.38
CA TYR A 35 -10.63 2.38 6.41
C TYR A 35 -12.02 2.69 5.82
N LEU A 36 -12.13 3.70 4.96
CA LEU A 36 -13.41 4.26 4.51
C LEU A 36 -13.98 3.57 3.26
N TYR A 37 -13.15 2.92 2.45
CA TYR A 37 -13.57 2.42 1.13
C TYR A 37 -13.27 0.94 0.91
N GLU A 38 -12.44 0.31 1.74
CA GLU A 38 -12.06 -1.10 1.57
C GLU A 38 -12.54 -2.00 2.74
N GLN A 39 -11.69 -2.29 3.73
CA GLN A 39 -11.95 -3.30 4.77
C GLN A 39 -12.27 -2.72 6.17
N GLY A 40 -12.31 -1.40 6.34
CA GLY A 40 -12.70 -0.80 7.61
C GLY A 40 -14.17 -1.04 7.96
N PRO A 41 -14.57 -0.71 9.21
CA PRO A 41 -15.89 -1.04 9.75
C PRO A 41 -17.02 -0.19 9.16
N PHE A 42 -16.70 0.95 8.56
CA PHE A 42 -17.69 1.86 7.99
C PHE A 42 -17.25 2.35 6.62
N HIS A 43 -18.20 2.39 5.70
CA HIS A 43 -18.04 3.04 4.42
C HIS A 43 -18.61 4.46 4.42
N LEU A 44 -17.94 5.35 3.70
CA LEU A 44 -18.44 6.70 3.46
C LEU A 44 -19.47 6.69 2.33
N ASN A 45 -20.62 7.31 2.57
CA ASN A 45 -21.55 7.71 1.52
C ASN A 45 -21.57 9.24 1.44
N ASP A 46 -20.97 9.77 0.38
CA ASP A 46 -20.80 11.19 0.09
C ASP A 46 -21.56 11.66 -1.17
N THR A 47 -22.42 10.79 -1.72
CA THR A 47 -23.10 11.02 -3.01
C THR A 47 -24.36 11.89 -2.95
N GLY A 48 -24.69 12.46 -1.78
CA GLY A 48 -25.90 13.26 -1.56
C GLY A 48 -25.69 14.49 -0.68
N ASP A 49 -26.81 15.12 -0.26
CA ASP A 49 -26.78 16.34 0.58
C ASP A 49 -26.29 16.10 2.02
N GLU A 50 -26.26 14.84 2.46
CA GLU A 50 -25.77 14.42 3.78
C GLU A 50 -24.63 13.42 3.63
N ILE A 51 -23.50 13.70 4.29
CA ILE A 51 -22.38 12.77 4.42
C ILE A 51 -22.72 11.79 5.55
N THR A 52 -22.81 10.51 5.21
CA THR A 52 -23.17 9.45 6.17
C THR A 52 -22.13 8.33 6.18
N LEU A 53 -22.06 7.61 7.30
CA LEU A 53 -21.31 6.37 7.42
C LEU A 53 -22.30 5.21 7.52
N PHE A 54 -22.04 4.13 6.78
CA PHE A 54 -22.80 2.88 6.91
C PHE A 54 -21.87 1.72 7.21
N TYR A 55 -22.35 0.77 8.01
CA TYR A 55 -21.55 -0.36 8.47
C TYR A 55 -21.18 -1.31 7.31
N ASN A 56 -19.92 -1.73 7.27
CA ASN A 56 -19.40 -2.70 6.31
C ASN A 56 -19.58 -4.12 6.87
N GLU A 57 -20.52 -4.89 6.31
CA GLU A 57 -20.75 -6.28 6.71
C GLU A 57 -19.58 -7.23 6.40
N TYR A 58 -18.58 -6.79 5.64
CA TYR A 58 -17.39 -7.56 5.30
C TYR A 58 -16.11 -6.99 5.92
N THR A 59 -16.24 -6.12 6.92
CA THR A 59 -15.08 -5.55 7.59
C THR A 59 -14.16 -6.64 8.15
N TRP A 60 -12.86 -6.44 8.00
CA TRP A 60 -11.86 -7.31 8.62
C TRP A 60 -11.90 -7.23 10.14
N ALA A 61 -12.44 -6.15 10.71
CA ALA A 61 -12.57 -5.96 12.16
C ALA A 61 -13.44 -7.04 12.83
N LYS A 62 -14.16 -7.87 12.06
CA LYS A 62 -14.87 -9.03 12.60
C LYS A 62 -13.97 -10.07 13.27
N GLU A 63 -12.70 -10.16 12.88
CA GLU A 63 -11.79 -11.21 13.34
C GLU A 63 -10.41 -10.70 13.79
N VAL A 64 -10.10 -9.42 13.58
CA VAL A 64 -8.78 -8.84 13.89
C VAL A 64 -8.88 -7.42 14.41
N ASN A 65 -7.91 -7.02 15.23
CA ASN A 65 -7.66 -5.61 15.53
C ASN A 65 -6.87 -4.99 14.38
N ILE A 66 -7.28 -3.83 13.86
CA ILE A 66 -6.66 -3.22 12.67
C ILE A 66 -6.17 -1.82 12.96
N MET A 67 -4.90 -1.57 12.67
CA MET A 67 -4.26 -0.26 12.71
C MET A 67 -4.10 0.26 11.27
N PHE A 68 -4.87 1.29 10.91
CA PHE A 68 -4.69 2.03 9.66
C PHE A 68 -3.70 3.17 9.90
N LEU A 69 -2.48 3.04 9.38
CA LEU A 69 -1.40 4.03 9.61
C LEU A 69 -1.22 4.92 8.38
N GLU A 70 -1.41 6.23 8.54
CA GLU A 70 -1.11 7.17 7.45
C GLU A 70 0.40 7.44 7.39
N SER A 71 1.06 6.99 6.32
CA SER A 71 2.51 7.05 6.19
C SER A 71 2.93 7.25 4.72
N PRO A 72 4.01 7.98 4.42
CA PRO A 72 4.95 8.67 5.33
C PRO A 72 4.40 9.97 5.95
N ALA A 73 5.23 10.69 6.72
CA ALA A 73 4.87 12.02 7.21
C ALA A 73 4.49 12.94 6.03
N GLY A 74 3.38 13.67 6.15
CA GLY A 74 2.77 14.46 5.07
C GLY A 74 1.55 13.81 4.43
N VAL A 75 1.35 12.50 4.66
CA VAL A 75 0.16 11.79 4.19
C VAL A 75 -1.01 12.01 5.15
N GLY A 76 -2.11 12.54 4.62
CA GLY A 76 -3.35 12.77 5.38
C GLY A 76 -3.11 13.62 6.62
N PHE A 77 -3.36 13.06 7.80
CA PHE A 77 -3.16 13.76 9.08
C PHE A 77 -1.76 13.57 9.69
N SER A 78 -0.90 12.75 9.09
CA SER A 78 0.50 12.60 9.51
C SER A 78 1.32 13.83 9.12
N TYR A 79 2.14 14.35 10.04
CA TYR A 79 2.87 15.61 9.82
C TYR A 79 4.23 15.66 10.51
N SER A 80 5.03 16.66 10.13
CA SER A 80 6.25 17.04 10.83
C SER A 80 6.43 18.56 10.90
N SER A 81 7.02 19.05 11.99
CA SER A 81 7.43 20.45 12.11
C SER A 81 8.68 20.77 11.29
N ASN A 82 9.42 19.76 10.84
CA ASN A 82 10.60 19.92 10.00
C ASN A 82 10.25 19.64 8.53
N PRO A 83 10.32 20.64 7.63
CA PRO A 83 10.03 20.45 6.21
C PRO A 83 10.90 19.40 5.52
N ALA A 84 12.12 19.15 6.01
CA ALA A 84 13.00 18.13 5.44
C ALA A 84 12.45 16.71 5.62
N ASP A 85 11.58 16.48 6.61
CA ASP A 85 11.01 15.16 6.90
C ASP A 85 10.01 14.69 5.84
N TYR A 86 9.53 15.58 4.96
CA TYR A 86 8.65 15.26 3.84
C TYR A 86 9.40 14.74 2.61
N PHE A 87 10.73 14.83 2.59
CA PHE A 87 11.58 14.22 1.58
C PHE A 87 12.11 12.89 2.10
N THR A 88 11.48 11.80 1.70
CA THR A 88 11.75 10.45 2.22
C THR A 88 12.17 9.47 1.12
N ASN A 89 12.52 8.26 1.52
CA ASN A 89 12.72 7.09 0.66
C ASN A 89 12.20 5.83 1.38
N ASP A 90 12.27 4.68 0.73
CA ASP A 90 11.72 3.43 1.27
C ASP A 90 12.37 3.04 2.61
N THR A 91 13.70 3.16 2.72
CA THR A 91 14.44 2.87 3.96
C THR A 91 14.04 3.80 5.10
N GLN A 92 13.88 5.10 4.84
CA GLN A 92 13.44 6.07 5.85
C GLN A 92 12.00 5.78 6.28
N THR A 93 11.12 5.51 5.33
CA THR A 93 9.70 5.18 5.60
C THR A 93 9.56 3.91 6.43
N ALA A 94 10.33 2.85 6.14
CA ALA A 94 10.36 1.63 6.94
C ALA A 94 10.86 1.89 8.38
N ASN A 95 11.88 2.74 8.56
CA ASN A 95 12.37 3.12 9.88
C ASN A 95 11.34 3.94 10.68
N ASP A 96 10.67 4.89 10.04
CA ASP A 96 9.65 5.71 10.70
C ASP A 96 8.44 4.87 11.11
N ASN A 97 7.99 3.97 10.24
CA ASN A 97 6.89 3.04 10.52
C ASN A 97 7.25 2.07 11.63
N PHE A 98 8.47 1.54 11.65
CA PHE A 98 8.97 0.73 12.76
C PHE A 98 8.92 1.51 14.08
N ASN A 99 9.40 2.75 14.09
CA ASN A 99 9.34 3.59 15.28
C ASN A 99 7.89 3.87 15.72
N ALA A 100 6.98 4.11 14.78
CA ALA A 100 5.56 4.28 15.08
C ALA A 100 4.96 3.02 15.73
N LEU A 101 5.25 1.82 15.22
CA LEU A 101 4.83 0.56 15.81
C LEU A 101 5.39 0.38 17.23
N VAL A 102 6.68 0.64 17.44
CA VAL A 102 7.29 0.53 18.77
C VAL A 102 6.61 1.48 19.77
N GLN A 103 6.25 2.69 19.35
CA GLN A 103 5.52 3.62 20.22
C GLN A 103 4.07 3.18 20.44
N PHE A 104 3.40 2.63 19.43
CA PHE A 104 2.05 2.09 19.54
C PHE A 104 1.99 0.95 20.58
N PHE A 105 2.81 -0.09 20.45
CA PHE A 105 2.82 -1.22 21.40
C PHE A 105 3.34 -0.85 22.79
N LYS A 106 4.07 0.26 22.94
CA LYS A 106 4.39 0.85 24.26
C LYS A 106 3.18 1.55 24.88
N GLY A 107 2.35 2.21 24.06
CA GLY A 107 1.13 2.89 24.49
C GLY A 107 -0.02 1.94 24.79
N PHE A 108 -0.08 0.80 24.09
CA PHE A 108 -1.10 -0.24 24.25
C PHE A 108 -0.44 -1.60 24.56
N PRO A 109 0.13 -1.76 25.77
CA PRO A 109 0.85 -2.97 26.16
C PRO A 109 -0.02 -4.23 26.21
N GLU A 110 -1.34 -4.10 26.28
CA GLU A 110 -2.31 -5.19 26.18
C GLU A 110 -2.18 -5.98 24.88
N TYR A 111 -1.81 -5.32 23.77
CA TYR A 111 -1.65 -5.94 22.45
C TYR A 111 -0.29 -6.58 22.22
N LYS A 112 0.64 -6.44 23.18
CA LYS A 112 2.05 -6.82 23.01
C LYS A 112 2.25 -8.29 22.64
N ASN A 113 1.43 -9.17 23.19
CA ASN A 113 1.55 -10.62 23.00
C ASN A 113 0.67 -11.14 21.86
N ASN A 114 -0.21 -10.31 21.30
CA ASN A 114 -1.06 -10.69 20.18
C ASN A 114 -0.18 -11.04 18.98
N ASP A 115 -0.67 -11.95 18.14
CA ASP A 115 -0.04 -12.21 16.86
C ASP A 115 -0.11 -10.95 16.01
N PHE A 116 1.04 -10.52 15.47
CA PHE A 116 1.15 -9.29 14.70
C PHE A 116 1.38 -9.58 13.22
N PHE A 117 0.64 -8.91 12.35
CA PHE A 117 0.75 -9.01 10.90
C PHE A 117 0.90 -7.64 10.26
N ILE A 118 1.64 -7.57 9.15
CA ILE A 118 1.77 -6.36 8.35
C ILE A 118 1.12 -6.62 6.99
N ALA A 119 0.07 -5.87 6.68
CA ALA A 119 -0.68 -5.96 5.44
C ALA A 119 -0.68 -4.62 4.70
N GLY A 120 -0.91 -4.66 3.39
CA GLY A 120 -1.07 -3.46 2.59
C GLY A 120 -1.25 -3.74 1.11
N GLU A 121 -1.45 -2.69 0.34
CA GLU A 121 -1.72 -2.76 -1.09
C GLU A 121 -0.89 -1.82 -1.97
N SER A 122 -0.85 -2.09 -3.28
CA SER A 122 -0.22 -1.23 -4.28
C SER A 122 1.27 -1.00 -3.97
N TYR A 123 1.75 0.25 -3.83
CA TYR A 123 3.14 0.52 -3.45
C TYR A 123 3.51 -0.02 -2.06
N ALA A 124 2.55 -0.41 -1.23
CA ALA A 124 2.85 -1.15 -0.01
C ALA A 124 3.45 -2.54 -0.27
N GLY A 125 3.47 -3.02 -1.52
CA GLY A 125 4.34 -4.12 -1.95
C GLY A 125 5.83 -3.87 -1.69
N VAL A 126 6.25 -2.61 -1.55
CA VAL A 126 7.56 -2.20 -1.04
C VAL A 126 7.52 -1.97 0.48
N TYR A 127 6.52 -1.24 0.99
CA TYR A 127 6.45 -0.86 2.41
C TYR A 127 6.34 -2.07 3.35
N VAL A 128 5.47 -3.02 3.05
CA VAL A 128 5.19 -4.19 3.87
C VAL A 128 6.45 -5.05 4.08
N PRO A 129 7.15 -5.54 3.03
CA PRO A 129 8.33 -6.38 3.23
C PRO A 129 9.52 -5.61 3.82
N THR A 130 9.73 -4.34 3.44
CA THR A 130 10.82 -3.54 4.02
C THR A 130 10.59 -3.24 5.50
N LEU A 131 9.36 -2.95 5.91
CA LEU A 131 8.99 -2.81 7.32
C LEU A 131 9.12 -4.13 8.08
N ALA A 132 8.66 -5.25 7.52
CA ALA A 132 8.81 -6.56 8.14
C ALA A 132 10.28 -6.91 8.38
N ALA A 133 11.15 -6.71 7.40
CA ALA A 133 12.59 -6.88 7.56
C ALA A 133 13.16 -5.97 8.67
N ARG A 134 12.70 -4.71 8.73
CA ARG A 134 13.10 -3.76 9.76
C ARG A 134 12.62 -4.17 11.17
N VAL A 135 11.43 -4.73 11.29
CA VAL A 135 10.89 -5.29 12.55
C VAL A 135 11.74 -6.47 13.02
N LEU A 136 12.06 -7.42 12.13
CA LEU A 136 12.90 -8.57 12.46
C LEU A 136 14.29 -8.13 12.95
N ALA A 137 14.92 -7.17 12.25
CA ALA A 137 16.21 -6.60 12.67
C ALA A 137 16.09 -5.88 14.03
N GLY A 138 15.04 -5.07 14.22
CA GLY A 138 14.78 -4.38 15.48
C GLY A 138 14.58 -5.33 16.66
N ASN A 139 13.91 -6.46 16.44
CA ASN A 139 13.75 -7.50 17.45
C ASN A 139 15.09 -8.18 17.78
N ALA A 140 15.89 -8.52 16.77
CA ALA A 140 17.21 -9.13 16.97
C ALA A 140 18.17 -8.20 17.75
N ASP A 141 18.07 -6.90 17.51
CA ASP A 141 18.87 -5.86 18.18
C ASP A 141 18.30 -5.46 19.56
N GLY A 142 17.18 -6.04 20.01
CA GLY A 142 16.53 -5.71 21.28
C GLY A 142 15.87 -4.33 21.32
N GLN A 143 15.59 -3.71 20.16
CA GLN A 143 14.88 -2.43 20.06
C GLN A 143 13.37 -2.60 20.26
N SER A 144 12.85 -3.80 20.00
CA SER A 144 11.45 -4.18 20.14
C SER A 144 11.32 -5.69 20.39
N ASP A 145 10.10 -6.15 20.68
CA ASP A 145 9.75 -7.55 20.82
C ASP A 145 8.39 -7.86 20.16
N LEU A 146 8.15 -7.26 18.99
CA LEU A 146 6.91 -7.42 18.25
C LEU A 146 6.75 -8.87 17.77
N ASN A 147 5.61 -9.49 18.08
CA ASN A 147 5.30 -10.89 17.74
C ASN A 147 4.86 -11.05 16.27
N LEU A 148 5.72 -10.64 15.32
CA LEU A 148 5.45 -10.70 13.89
C LEU A 148 5.30 -12.16 13.41
N LYS A 149 4.11 -12.49 12.88
CA LYS A 149 3.77 -13.83 12.36
C LYS A 149 3.76 -13.93 10.85
N GLY A 150 3.48 -12.83 10.15
CA GLY A 150 3.39 -12.87 8.70
C GLY A 150 3.15 -11.51 8.06
N ILE A 151 3.13 -11.53 6.74
CA ILE A 151 2.85 -10.38 5.90
C ILE A 151 1.81 -10.72 4.84
N MET A 152 1.08 -9.72 4.35
CA MET A 152 0.15 -9.83 3.24
C MET A 152 0.31 -8.62 2.31
N VAL A 153 0.29 -8.85 1.00
CA VAL A 153 0.40 -7.78 -0.01
C VAL A 153 -0.68 -7.98 -1.07
N GLY A 154 -1.60 -7.03 -1.21
CA GLY A 154 -2.61 -6.97 -2.27
C GLY A 154 -2.10 -6.18 -3.48
N ASN A 155 -2.19 -6.75 -4.68
CA ASN A 155 -1.88 -6.06 -5.95
C ASN A 155 -0.57 -5.23 -5.92
N GLY A 156 0.47 -5.77 -5.28
CA GLY A 156 1.63 -4.99 -4.86
C GLY A 156 2.67 -4.73 -5.94
N CYS A 157 3.36 -3.60 -5.82
CA CYS A 157 4.65 -3.35 -6.47
C CYS A 157 5.73 -4.22 -5.80
N THR A 158 6.15 -5.31 -6.45
CA THR A 158 7.12 -6.27 -5.90
C THR A 158 8.57 -6.00 -6.33
N GLY A 159 8.87 -4.76 -6.73
CA GLY A 159 10.20 -4.32 -7.11
C GLY A 159 10.42 -4.16 -8.62
N THR A 160 11.46 -3.41 -8.96
CA THR A 160 11.81 -3.05 -10.34
C THR A 160 12.47 -4.19 -11.11
N GLU A 161 13.17 -5.10 -10.43
CA GLU A 161 13.84 -6.25 -11.05
C GLU A 161 12.84 -7.25 -11.67
N ILE A 162 11.68 -7.42 -11.02
CA ILE A 162 10.59 -8.29 -11.50
C ILE A 162 9.74 -7.56 -12.55
N GLY A 163 9.92 -6.25 -12.71
CA GLY A 163 9.22 -5.45 -13.73
C GLY A 163 7.73 -5.25 -13.46
N VAL A 164 7.28 -5.33 -12.20
CA VAL A 164 5.88 -5.02 -11.83
C VAL A 164 5.68 -3.53 -11.58
N CYS A 165 6.75 -2.79 -11.29
CA CYS A 165 6.73 -1.35 -11.04
C CYS A 165 8.06 -0.69 -11.42
N GLY A 166 8.09 0.65 -11.37
CA GLY A 166 9.17 1.46 -11.95
C GLY A 166 9.14 1.44 -13.48
N GLY A 167 10.25 1.83 -14.13
CA GLY A 167 10.30 1.90 -15.60
C GLY A 167 9.95 0.58 -16.29
N HIS A 168 10.49 -0.53 -15.78
CA HIS A 168 10.19 -1.89 -16.25
C HIS A 168 8.72 -2.30 -16.06
N GLY A 169 8.00 -1.66 -15.11
CA GLY A 169 6.57 -1.85 -14.85
C GLY A 169 5.68 -1.68 -16.08
N THR A 170 6.11 -0.82 -17.00
CA THR A 170 5.37 -0.54 -18.24
C THR A 170 5.22 -1.78 -19.13
N GLY A 171 6.24 -2.66 -19.16
CA GLY A 171 6.17 -3.90 -19.93
C GLY A 171 5.09 -4.84 -19.39
N TYR A 172 5.04 -5.00 -18.06
CA TYR A 172 4.00 -5.80 -17.41
C TYR A 172 2.60 -5.23 -17.66
N LEU A 173 2.44 -3.91 -17.55
CA LEU A 173 1.17 -3.24 -17.86
C LEU A 173 0.76 -3.47 -19.31
N LYS A 174 1.68 -3.29 -20.26
CA LYS A 174 1.44 -3.55 -21.69
C LYS A 174 0.98 -4.99 -21.92
N ASP A 175 1.64 -5.97 -21.30
CA ASP A 175 1.28 -7.38 -21.46
C ASP A 175 -0.09 -7.69 -20.85
N SER A 176 -0.43 -7.08 -19.71
CA SER A 176 -1.76 -7.18 -19.12
C SER A 176 -2.83 -6.58 -20.04
N ILE A 177 -2.62 -5.37 -20.56
CA ILE A 177 -3.52 -4.68 -21.48
C ILE A 177 -3.75 -5.52 -22.75
N ALA A 178 -2.67 -6.03 -23.35
CA ALA A 178 -2.75 -6.88 -24.53
C ALA A 178 -3.47 -8.20 -24.24
N GLY A 179 -3.18 -8.83 -23.09
CA GLY A 179 -3.82 -10.08 -22.65
C GLY A 179 -5.32 -9.95 -22.41
N HIS A 180 -5.80 -8.74 -22.07
CA HIS A 180 -7.22 -8.43 -21.92
C HIS A 180 -7.88 -7.94 -23.23
N GLY A 181 -7.14 -7.91 -24.34
CA GLY A 181 -7.67 -7.50 -25.65
C GLY A 181 -8.00 -6.01 -25.72
N LEU A 182 -7.35 -5.19 -24.89
CA LEU A 182 -7.57 -3.74 -24.84
C LEU A 182 -6.75 -2.97 -25.89
N ILE A 183 -5.82 -3.65 -26.56
CA ILE A 183 -5.11 -3.13 -27.73
C ILE A 183 -5.01 -4.18 -28.83
N SER A 184 -4.78 -3.72 -30.06
CA SER A 184 -4.57 -4.57 -31.21
C SER A 184 -3.30 -5.42 -31.09
N VAL A 185 -3.36 -6.63 -31.65
CA VAL A 185 -2.22 -7.55 -31.71
C VAL A 185 -1.05 -6.92 -32.47
N ASP A 186 -1.32 -6.07 -33.46
CA ASP A 186 -0.29 -5.40 -34.24
C ASP A 186 0.41 -4.29 -33.44
N LEU A 187 -0.33 -3.51 -32.64
CA LEU A 187 0.28 -2.53 -31.74
C LEU A 187 1.13 -3.20 -30.65
N SER A 188 0.63 -4.30 -30.07
CA SER A 188 1.40 -5.07 -29.07
C SER A 188 2.75 -5.57 -29.62
N LYS A 189 2.77 -6.09 -30.86
CA LYS A 189 4.01 -6.52 -31.53
C LYS A 189 4.96 -5.36 -31.84
N GLN A 190 4.43 -4.18 -32.20
CA GLN A 190 5.24 -3.00 -32.43
C GLN A 190 5.92 -2.52 -31.14
N LEU A 191 5.19 -2.55 -30.03
CA LEU A 191 5.74 -2.25 -28.69
C LEU A 191 6.87 -3.22 -28.34
N ASP A 192 6.69 -4.53 -28.54
CA ASP A 192 7.74 -5.54 -28.30
C ASP A 192 9.01 -5.29 -29.12
N ALA A 193 8.85 -4.86 -30.37
CA ALA A 193 9.98 -4.58 -31.26
C ALA A 193 10.71 -3.28 -30.92
N ALA A 194 10.02 -2.28 -30.38
CA ALA A 194 10.54 -0.91 -30.23
C ALA A 194 10.97 -0.53 -28.82
N CYS A 195 10.44 -1.19 -27.78
CA CYS A 195 10.55 -0.73 -26.39
C CYS A 195 11.60 -1.45 -25.53
N GLY A 196 12.22 -2.52 -26.01
CA GLY A 196 13.22 -3.26 -25.23
C GLY A 196 12.62 -3.78 -23.92
N ASP A 197 13.21 -3.39 -22.78
CA ASP A 197 12.73 -3.74 -21.43
C ASP A 197 11.85 -2.66 -20.78
N PHE A 198 11.45 -1.65 -21.57
CA PHE A 198 10.60 -0.52 -21.20
C PHE A 198 11.18 0.45 -20.15
N SER A 199 12.39 0.22 -19.63
CA SER A 199 12.97 1.06 -18.58
C SER A 199 13.47 2.42 -19.06
N ASP A 200 13.87 2.51 -20.33
CA ASP A 200 14.36 3.74 -20.98
C ASP A 200 13.73 3.86 -22.39
N PRO A 201 12.46 4.30 -22.48
CA PRO A 201 11.73 4.31 -23.74
C PRO A 201 12.31 5.32 -24.73
N SER A 202 12.69 4.84 -25.91
CA SER A 202 13.04 5.69 -27.05
C SER A 202 11.84 6.56 -27.48
N ALA A 203 12.09 7.62 -28.26
CA ALA A 203 11.01 8.46 -28.80
C ALA A 203 9.97 7.64 -29.61
N THR A 204 10.42 6.62 -30.34
CA THR A 204 9.54 5.69 -31.06
C THR A 204 8.71 4.86 -30.10
N CYS A 205 9.33 4.28 -29.07
CA CYS A 205 8.61 3.53 -28.04
C CYS A 205 7.57 4.41 -27.34
N GLN A 206 7.94 5.63 -26.96
CA GLN A 206 7.02 6.58 -26.32
C GLN A 206 5.82 6.92 -27.22
N SER A 207 6.03 7.07 -28.53
CA SER A 207 4.93 7.28 -29.48
C SER A 207 3.95 6.10 -29.50
N LEU A 208 4.45 4.87 -29.48
CA LEU A 208 3.62 3.66 -29.45
C LEU A 208 2.91 3.49 -28.10
N LEU A 209 3.55 3.87 -26.99
CA LEU A 209 2.90 3.87 -25.67
C LEU A 209 1.76 4.89 -25.60
N ASN A 210 1.89 6.03 -26.29
CA ASN A 210 0.80 6.98 -26.40
C ASN A 210 -0.35 6.41 -27.24
N GLU A 211 -0.06 5.75 -28.36
CA GLU A 211 -1.07 5.04 -29.17
C GLU A 211 -1.77 3.94 -28.38
N MET A 212 -1.03 3.20 -27.54
CA MET A 212 -1.58 2.21 -26.61
C MET A 212 -2.60 2.85 -25.66
N SER A 213 -2.27 4.00 -25.08
CA SER A 213 -3.16 4.76 -24.20
C SER A 213 -4.42 5.24 -24.93
N GLU A 214 -4.28 5.69 -26.19
CA GLU A 214 -5.40 6.11 -27.04
C GLU A 214 -6.33 4.94 -27.40
N GLU A 215 -5.80 3.77 -27.74
CA GLU A 215 -6.58 2.59 -28.08
C GLU A 215 -7.32 2.02 -26.85
N VAL A 216 -6.66 2.02 -25.69
CA VAL A 216 -7.27 1.68 -24.39
C VAL A 216 -8.42 2.62 -24.06
N GLY A 217 -8.25 3.91 -24.32
CA GLY A 217 -9.28 4.93 -24.11
C GLY A 217 -9.60 5.18 -22.63
N ASN A 218 -10.84 5.60 -22.35
CA ASN A 218 -11.27 6.04 -21.03
C ASN A 218 -11.79 4.87 -20.17
N ILE A 219 -10.90 3.96 -19.79
CA ILE A 219 -11.20 2.89 -18.83
C ILE A 219 -10.61 3.21 -17.46
N ASN A 220 -11.20 2.64 -16.41
CA ASN A 220 -10.59 2.66 -15.10
C ASN A 220 -9.49 1.59 -15.05
N ILE A 221 -8.22 1.98 -15.02
CA ILE A 221 -7.11 1.00 -14.98
C ILE A 221 -7.08 0.18 -13.70
N TYR A 222 -7.84 0.58 -12.67
CA TYR A 222 -7.95 -0.11 -11.40
C TYR A 222 -9.14 -1.10 -11.34
N SER A 223 -10.03 -1.14 -12.35
CA SER A 223 -11.18 -2.08 -12.40
C SER A 223 -11.77 -2.32 -13.79
#